data_AF-A0A259RWD5-F1
#
_entry.id   AF-A0A259RWD5-F1
#
_cell.length_a   1.000
_cell.length_b   1.000
_cell.length_c   1.000
_cell.angle_alpha   90.00
_cell.angle_beta   90.00
_cell.angle_gamma   90.00
#
_symmetry.space_group_name_H-M   'P 1'
#
loop_
_entity.id
_entity.type
_entity.pdbx_description
1 polymer ?
#
loop_
_entity_poly.entity_id
_entity_poly.type
_entity_poly.pdbx_seq_one_letter_code
_entity_poly.pdbx_strand_id
1 'polypeptide(L)'
;HARFADPTSDFLSILNLWNHLREQQKELGSSAFRRLCRSEHLNYVRVREWFDVHRQLRTLVPKKGSSLNDPVSADPDAVHKALLAGLLSQIGILDERNLTKGPSTKGGQKDPKRRIAEYRGARGIRFSLFPGSALRKKAPRAVMAAEIVETSRTFARTAAAIDPAWAEALAGDLAKRQISEPHWSKESGAAVAFEKVTLFGVEIVARRRVQFARIDRPAARELFLRHALVEGEWDPSRIDKRVSAFWRSNAELRRRLEKLEERERRRDILVGDEAVFRFYDERIPNDVFDVRSFEAWWRDALTETPKLLVMREGDLLDDADRADQQDFPTRWTQADQVLGLAYRFEPGAADDGVSVVIPLALLQQVRDTGFDWQVPGLRAELVTALLRALPKAIRRHVVPAADWADTFGAELAAEGPESHQGLPSRSLREALARLIQPLANQPMSAADFDMERVSAHLRMNFRAVDERGRVVGSGRDLTVLQSELADRSRASVARSIERGPEPARAGRGRGAAAVAAAASPAPALAQRDGITAWDLGELPEVLDTRVAGGVVRGYPALVDQGKSVALQVEATAEAALAATRDGVLRLVLLGIPSPASYVQQHLTSPEKLALAASPYPTVAALIEDAR
;
A
#
# COMPACT_ATOMS: atom_id res chain seq x y z
N HIS A 1 27.01 66.79 -3.29
CA HIS A 1 26.21 65.69 -3.87
C HIS A 1 25.10 65.16 -2.97
N ALA A 2 25.30 65.03 -1.65
CA ALA A 2 24.29 64.47 -0.73
C ALA A 2 22.92 65.15 -0.77
N ARG A 3 22.83 66.46 -1.09
CA ARG A 3 21.55 67.18 -1.21
C ARG A 3 20.62 66.66 -2.31
N PHE A 4 21.16 65.97 -3.32
CA PHE A 4 20.40 65.42 -4.43
C PHE A 4 20.12 63.92 -4.26
N ALA A 5 20.57 63.33 -3.14
CA ALA A 5 20.47 61.90 -2.91
C ALA A 5 19.01 61.49 -2.71
N ASP A 6 18.55 60.59 -3.58
CA ASP A 6 17.28 59.91 -3.46
C ASP A 6 17.46 58.60 -2.66
N PRO A 7 16.62 58.31 -1.66
CA PRO A 7 16.78 57.17 -0.78
C PRO A 7 16.50 55.82 -1.45
N THR A 8 15.90 55.78 -2.64
CA THR A 8 15.53 54.57 -3.38
C THR A 8 16.36 54.38 -4.66
N SER A 9 17.08 55.40 -5.14
CA SER A 9 17.81 55.31 -6.40
C SER A 9 18.96 56.31 -6.58
N ASP A 10 20.15 55.80 -6.89
CA ASP A 10 21.27 56.62 -7.36
C ASP A 10 20.99 57.20 -8.76
N PHE A 11 20.17 56.54 -9.60
CA PHE A 11 19.75 57.07 -10.90
C PHE A 11 18.87 58.31 -10.74
N LEU A 12 17.90 58.27 -9.81
CA LEU A 12 17.08 59.44 -9.50
C LEU A 12 17.92 60.55 -8.86
N SER A 13 18.96 60.20 -8.10
CA SER A 13 19.91 61.18 -7.57
C SER A 13 20.64 61.94 -8.68
N ILE A 14 21.04 61.24 -9.75
CA ILE A 14 21.63 61.84 -10.96
C ILE A 14 20.60 62.69 -11.70
N LEU A 15 19.34 62.23 -11.80
CA LEU A 15 18.25 62.98 -12.43
C LEU A 15 17.92 64.28 -11.66
N ASN A 16 17.93 64.25 -10.33
CA ASN A 16 17.74 65.42 -9.49
C ASN A 16 18.86 66.45 -9.69
N LEU A 17 20.12 65.98 -9.74
CA LEU A 17 21.27 66.83 -10.07
C LEU A 17 21.13 67.45 -11.48
N TRP A 18 20.69 66.67 -12.46
CA TRP A 18 20.45 67.13 -13.82
C TRP A 18 19.38 68.22 -13.88
N ASN A 19 18.27 68.03 -13.18
CA ASN A 19 17.18 69.00 -13.13
C ASN A 19 17.64 70.33 -12.51
N HIS A 20 18.38 70.27 -11.39
CA HIS A 20 19.01 71.45 -10.77
C HIS A 20 19.97 72.15 -11.74
N LEU A 21 20.86 71.41 -12.41
CA LEU A 21 21.80 72.00 -13.37
C LEU A 21 21.09 72.63 -14.58
N ARG A 22 20.00 72.03 -15.05
CA ARG A 22 19.19 72.58 -16.15
C ARG A 22 18.50 73.89 -15.77
N GLU A 23 17.98 73.98 -14.56
CA GLU A 23 17.36 75.19 -14.03
C GLU A 23 18.42 76.30 -13.88
N GLN A 24 19.52 76.01 -13.20
CA GLN A 24 20.60 76.97 -12.99
C GLN A 24 21.29 77.41 -14.28
N GLN A 25 21.39 76.55 -15.31
CA GLN A 25 21.93 76.94 -16.61
C GLN A 25 21.00 77.92 -17.36
N LYS A 26 19.68 77.83 -17.17
CA LYS A 26 18.73 78.77 -17.76
C LYS A 26 18.76 80.13 -17.07
N GLU A 27 18.93 80.13 -15.75
CA GLU A 27 18.89 81.36 -14.93
C GLU A 27 20.22 82.12 -14.92
N LEU A 28 21.35 81.43 -14.99
CA LEU A 28 22.68 82.02 -14.83
C LEU A 28 23.40 82.22 -16.16
N GLY A 29 24.15 83.33 -16.29
CA GLY A 29 25.11 83.52 -17.37
C GLY A 29 26.29 82.53 -17.31
N SER A 30 26.96 82.31 -18.45
CA SER A 30 28.02 81.28 -18.62
C SER A 30 29.15 81.34 -17.58
N SER A 31 29.59 82.54 -17.19
CA SER A 31 30.63 82.73 -16.18
C SER A 31 30.15 82.45 -14.76
N ALA A 32 28.90 82.81 -14.44
CA ALA A 32 28.26 82.55 -13.15
C ALA A 32 27.97 81.05 -12.97
N PHE A 33 27.47 80.38 -14.01
CA PHE A 33 27.24 78.94 -14.00
C PHE A 33 28.55 78.14 -13.81
N ARG A 34 29.65 78.57 -14.44
CA ARG A 34 30.97 77.95 -14.22
C ARG A 34 31.45 78.09 -12.76
N ARG A 35 31.20 79.25 -12.13
CA ARG A 35 31.51 79.45 -10.70
C ARG A 35 30.64 78.57 -9.81
N LEU A 36 29.34 78.45 -10.12
CA LEU A 36 28.41 77.56 -9.42
C LEU A 36 28.90 76.11 -9.47
N CYS A 37 29.21 75.57 -10.65
CA CYS A 37 29.73 74.22 -10.78
C CYS A 37 30.97 74.01 -9.89
N ARG A 38 31.89 74.97 -9.86
CA ARG A 38 33.08 74.89 -8.99
C ARG A 38 32.72 74.92 -7.51
N SER A 39 31.82 75.80 -7.07
CA SER A 39 31.37 75.86 -5.67
C SER A 39 30.62 74.62 -5.23
N GLU A 40 29.95 73.93 -6.16
CA GLU A 40 29.23 72.69 -5.88
C GLU A 40 30.09 71.42 -6.05
N HIS A 41 31.40 71.59 -6.26
CA HIS A 41 32.37 70.51 -6.48
C HIS A 41 32.07 69.65 -7.73
N LEU A 42 31.52 70.26 -8.78
CA LEU A 42 31.24 69.65 -10.07
C LEU A 42 32.31 70.04 -11.10
N ASN A 43 32.72 69.08 -11.93
CA ASN A 43 33.60 69.37 -13.06
C ASN A 43 32.79 70.03 -14.19
N TYR A 44 33.03 71.31 -14.44
CA TYR A 44 32.34 72.09 -15.47
C TYR A 44 32.42 71.48 -16.88
N VAL A 45 33.57 70.88 -17.24
CA VAL A 45 33.75 70.26 -18.56
C VAL A 45 32.83 69.06 -18.73
N ARG A 46 32.73 68.20 -17.70
CA ARG A 46 31.82 67.05 -17.68
C ARG A 46 30.35 67.45 -17.71
N VAL A 47 29.99 68.53 -17.02
CA VAL A 47 28.62 69.07 -17.07
C VAL A 47 28.28 69.54 -18.49
N ARG A 48 29.18 70.27 -19.16
CA ARG A 48 28.98 70.68 -20.56
C ARG A 48 28.85 69.48 -21.49
N GLU A 49 29.75 68.50 -21.38
CA GLU A 49 29.68 67.25 -22.14
C GLU A 49 28.34 66.54 -21.94
N TRP A 50 27.82 66.50 -20.71
CA TRP A 50 26.51 65.92 -20.43
C TRP A 50 25.37 66.66 -21.15
N PHE A 51 25.39 68.00 -21.16
CA PHE A 51 24.44 68.80 -21.95
C PHE A 51 24.51 68.52 -23.45
N ASP A 52 25.73 68.41 -23.99
CA ASP A 52 25.94 68.12 -25.40
C ASP A 52 25.46 66.72 -25.76
N VAL A 53 25.80 65.69 -24.97
CA VAL A 53 25.33 64.31 -25.16
C VAL A 53 23.81 64.21 -25.05
N HIS A 54 23.19 64.85 -24.06
CA HIS A 54 21.73 64.87 -23.95
C HIS A 54 21.08 65.50 -25.18
N ARG A 55 21.64 66.59 -25.71
CA ARG A 55 21.14 67.24 -26.94
C ARG A 55 21.25 66.30 -28.14
N GLN A 56 22.40 65.64 -28.32
CA GLN A 56 22.63 64.68 -29.39
C GLN A 56 21.67 63.49 -29.30
N LEU A 57 21.51 62.88 -28.12
CA LEU A 57 20.58 61.77 -27.92
C LEU A 57 19.13 62.18 -28.20
N ARG A 58 18.70 63.38 -27.74
CA ARG A 58 17.36 63.90 -28.02
C ARG A 58 17.11 64.12 -29.51
N THR A 59 18.13 64.43 -30.31
CA THR A 59 17.97 64.53 -31.77
C THR A 59 17.86 63.18 -32.47
N LEU A 60 18.41 62.12 -31.87
CA LEU A 60 18.41 60.76 -32.44
C LEU A 60 17.15 59.95 -32.07
N VAL A 61 16.48 60.26 -30.95
CA VAL A 61 15.26 59.58 -30.54
C VAL A 61 14.05 60.10 -31.33
N PRO A 62 13.39 59.28 -32.17
CA PRO A 62 12.24 59.71 -32.95
C PRO A 62 11.07 60.08 -32.03
N LYS A 63 10.48 61.26 -32.26
CA LYS A 63 9.28 61.72 -31.54
C LYS A 63 8.05 60.92 -32.00
N LYS A 64 7.85 59.70 -31.51
CA LYS A 64 6.59 58.97 -31.67
C LYS A 64 5.65 59.34 -30.52
N GLY A 65 4.50 59.93 -30.87
CA GLY A 65 3.24 59.95 -30.10
C GLY A 65 3.30 60.41 -28.63
N SER A 66 2.64 61.55 -28.36
CA SER A 66 2.53 62.25 -27.07
C SER A 66 3.62 63.28 -26.79
N SER A 67 3.19 64.45 -26.34
CA SER A 67 3.99 65.64 -26.06
C SER A 67 5.05 65.34 -24.99
N LEU A 68 6.30 65.15 -25.42
CA LEU A 68 7.53 65.15 -24.60
C LEU A 68 7.79 66.50 -23.86
N ASN A 69 6.76 67.33 -23.72
CA ASN A 69 6.86 68.73 -23.31
C ASN A 69 6.11 69.06 -22.00
N ASP A 70 5.39 68.13 -21.37
CA ASP A 70 4.87 68.38 -20.02
C ASP A 70 5.80 67.82 -18.94
N PRO A 71 6.22 68.63 -17.95
CA PRO A 71 6.94 68.17 -16.77
C PRO A 71 5.97 67.47 -15.83
N VAL A 72 5.37 66.36 -16.26
CA VAL A 72 4.76 65.42 -15.32
C VAL A 72 5.94 64.80 -14.55
N SER A 73 5.92 64.88 -13.23
CA SER A 73 6.94 64.23 -12.38
C SER A 73 7.11 62.79 -12.86
N ALA A 74 8.27 62.47 -13.44
CA ALA A 74 8.50 61.17 -14.02
C ALA A 74 8.29 60.12 -12.94
N ASP A 75 7.33 59.22 -13.14
CA ASP A 75 7.07 58.09 -12.24
C ASP A 75 8.40 57.34 -12.03
N PRO A 76 8.95 57.32 -10.80
CA PRO A 76 10.21 56.65 -10.49
C PRO A 76 10.27 55.21 -11.03
N ASP A 77 9.15 54.48 -10.93
CA ASP A 77 9.06 53.09 -11.36
C ASP A 77 9.12 52.97 -12.88
N ALA A 78 8.50 53.91 -13.61
CA ALA A 78 8.57 53.93 -15.08
C ALA A 78 10.01 54.19 -15.56
N VAL A 79 10.74 55.10 -14.89
CA VAL A 79 12.17 55.35 -15.18
C VAL A 79 12.99 54.09 -14.91
N HIS A 80 12.76 53.42 -13.77
CA HIS A 80 13.48 52.19 -13.44
C HIS A 80 13.16 51.04 -14.39
N LYS A 81 11.89 50.84 -14.78
CA LYS A 81 11.51 49.82 -15.78
C LYS A 81 12.17 50.07 -17.13
N ALA A 82 12.24 51.32 -17.58
CA ALA A 82 12.92 51.69 -18.82
C ALA A 82 14.43 51.40 -18.78
N LEU A 83 15.09 51.71 -17.66
CA LEU A 83 16.50 51.39 -17.44
C LEU A 83 16.74 49.88 -17.34
N LEU A 84 15.85 49.17 -16.64
CA LEU A 84 15.93 47.73 -16.42
C LEU A 84 15.95 46.93 -17.73
N ALA A 85 15.25 47.41 -18.77
CA ALA A 85 15.27 46.79 -20.10
C ALA A 85 16.68 46.67 -20.70
N GLY A 86 17.59 47.62 -20.39
CA GLY A 86 19.01 47.56 -20.79
C GLY A 86 19.94 46.92 -19.76
N LEU A 87 19.45 46.68 -18.54
CA LEU A 87 20.25 46.28 -17.37
C LEU A 87 19.80 44.95 -16.76
N LEU A 88 19.13 44.09 -17.54
CA LEU A 88 18.62 42.78 -17.09
C LEU A 88 19.72 41.86 -16.52
N SER A 89 20.96 42.02 -16.98
CA SER A 89 22.13 41.27 -16.47
C SER A 89 22.74 41.86 -15.18
N GLN A 90 22.26 43.03 -14.74
CA GLN A 90 22.82 43.78 -13.61
C GLN A 90 21.84 43.87 -12.44
N ILE A 91 21.00 42.85 -12.28
CA ILE A 91 20.07 42.69 -11.16
C ILE A 91 20.76 41.91 -10.04
N GLY A 92 20.45 42.24 -8.78
CA GLY A 92 20.86 41.46 -7.61
C GLY A 92 19.77 41.36 -6.55
N ILE A 93 19.66 40.18 -5.95
CA ILE A 93 18.78 39.91 -4.79
C ILE A 93 19.64 39.81 -3.54
N LEU A 94 19.21 40.45 -2.46
CA LEU A 94 19.88 40.46 -1.18
C LEU A 94 19.99 39.02 -0.63
N ASP A 95 21.19 38.60 -0.26
CA ASP A 95 21.42 37.32 0.42
C ASP A 95 21.30 37.51 1.94
N GLU A 96 20.10 37.24 2.47
CA GLU A 96 19.81 37.41 3.90
C GLU A 96 20.65 36.48 4.80
N ARG A 97 21.16 35.35 4.27
CA ARG A 97 22.03 34.43 5.01
C ARG A 97 23.41 35.04 5.27
N ASN A 98 23.87 35.87 4.33
CA ASN A 98 25.16 36.55 4.41
C ASN A 98 25.08 37.91 5.10
N LEU A 99 23.94 38.22 5.76
CA LEU A 99 23.87 39.23 6.83
C LEU A 99 24.65 38.72 8.07
N THR A 100 25.92 38.38 7.88
CA THR A 100 26.81 37.82 8.89
C THR A 100 27.12 38.87 9.95
N LYS A 101 27.07 38.44 11.21
CA LYS A 101 27.73 39.14 12.32
C LYS A 101 29.23 39.18 11.99
N GLY A 102 29.83 40.37 11.93
CA GLY A 102 31.28 40.47 11.78
C GLY A 102 32.02 39.70 12.89
N PRO A 103 33.25 39.23 12.66
CA PRO A 103 34.01 38.49 13.66
C PRO A 103 34.13 39.31 14.95
N SER A 104 33.79 38.71 16.09
CA SER A 104 33.98 39.33 17.40
C SER A 104 35.48 39.31 17.73
N THR A 105 36.16 40.45 17.57
CA THR A 105 37.47 40.65 18.19
C THR A 105 37.26 40.77 19.70
N LYS A 106 37.75 39.78 20.46
CA LYS A 106 37.89 39.90 21.93
C LYS A 106 38.94 40.98 22.21
N GLY A 107 38.50 42.08 22.83
CA GLY A 107 39.37 43.11 23.40
C GLY A 107 39.45 44.39 22.58
N GLY A 108 38.88 45.47 23.11
CA GLY A 108 39.13 46.85 22.66
C GLY A 108 38.07 47.46 21.74
N GLN A 109 37.29 48.39 22.30
CA GLN A 109 36.45 49.41 21.65
C GLN A 109 35.34 48.92 20.69
N LYS A 110 34.08 49.06 21.13
CA LYS A 110 32.87 48.83 20.34
C LYS A 110 32.72 49.90 19.26
N ASP A 111 33.37 49.71 18.11
CA ASP A 111 32.90 50.30 16.86
C ASP A 111 31.81 49.39 16.26
N PRO A 112 30.59 49.87 16.00
CA PRO A 112 29.58 49.11 15.28
C PRO A 112 30.00 49.01 13.80
N LYS A 113 30.94 48.12 13.48
CA LYS A 113 31.32 47.80 12.09
C LYS A 113 30.05 47.28 11.37
N ARG A 114 29.47 48.18 10.58
CA ARG A 114 28.19 48.00 9.86
C ARG A 114 28.21 46.70 9.06
N ARG A 115 27.16 45.90 9.24
CA ARG A 115 26.81 44.74 8.40
C ARG A 115 26.83 45.16 6.93
N ILE A 116 27.59 44.46 6.10
CA ILE A 116 27.68 44.77 4.66
C ILE A 116 26.71 43.84 3.94
N ALA A 117 25.67 44.42 3.36
CA ALA A 117 24.71 43.71 2.53
C ALA A 117 25.39 43.17 1.25
N GLU A 118 25.31 41.87 1.05
CA GLU A 118 25.79 41.18 -0.15
C GLU A 118 24.59 40.75 -1.00
N TYR A 119 24.70 40.96 -2.31
CA TYR A 119 23.66 40.64 -3.29
C TYR A 119 24.16 39.56 -4.22
N ARG A 120 23.26 38.64 -4.57
CA ARG A 120 23.46 37.62 -5.58
C ARG A 120 22.93 38.12 -6.91
N GLY A 121 23.83 38.32 -7.86
CA GLY A 121 23.51 38.81 -9.20
C GLY A 121 23.53 37.74 -10.28
N ALA A 122 23.32 38.19 -11.52
CA ALA A 122 23.33 37.35 -12.71
C ALA A 122 24.63 36.54 -12.82
N ARG A 123 24.53 35.31 -13.32
CA ARG A 123 25.66 34.40 -13.54
C ARG A 123 26.43 34.05 -12.26
N GLY A 124 25.79 34.16 -11.10
CA GLY A 124 26.37 33.78 -9.81
C GLY A 124 27.34 34.81 -9.22
N ILE A 125 27.46 35.99 -9.83
CA ILE A 125 28.28 37.06 -9.26
C ILE A 125 27.72 37.48 -7.90
N ARG A 126 28.61 37.81 -6.97
CA ARG A 126 28.24 38.40 -5.68
C ARG A 126 28.83 39.79 -5.59
N PHE A 127 28.03 40.76 -5.17
CA PHE A 127 28.46 42.14 -5.08
C PHE A 127 27.87 42.85 -3.87
N SER A 128 28.53 43.93 -3.44
CA SER A 128 28.00 44.86 -2.44
C SER A 128 27.66 46.20 -3.10
N LEU A 129 26.76 46.98 -2.50
CA LEU A 129 26.52 48.36 -2.95
C LEU A 129 27.73 49.24 -2.65
N PHE A 130 28.13 50.08 -3.62
CA PHE A 130 29.24 51.00 -3.49
C PHE A 130 29.08 51.93 -2.26
N PRO A 131 30.16 52.24 -1.51
CA PRO A 131 30.08 53.06 -0.29
C PRO A 131 29.37 54.41 -0.44
N GLY A 132 29.44 55.02 -1.64
CA GLY A 132 28.81 56.28 -1.96
C GLY A 132 27.32 56.22 -2.34
N SER A 133 26.72 55.01 -2.47
CA SER A 133 25.31 54.83 -2.83
C SER A 133 24.39 55.16 -1.65
N ALA A 134 23.26 55.83 -1.93
CA ALA A 134 22.24 56.13 -0.91
C ALA A 134 21.57 54.85 -0.36
N LEU A 135 21.50 53.81 -1.20
CA LEU A 135 20.86 52.53 -0.91
C LEU A 135 21.66 51.63 0.04
N ARG A 136 22.96 51.91 0.22
CA ARG A 136 23.86 51.06 1.02
C ARG A 136 23.38 50.86 2.46
N LYS A 137 22.77 51.89 3.06
CA LYS A 137 22.26 51.81 4.45
C LYS A 137 20.93 51.05 4.53
N LYS A 138 20.04 51.25 3.55
CA LYS A 138 18.70 50.66 3.53
C LYS A 138 18.71 49.20 3.10
N ALA A 139 19.66 48.82 2.24
CA ALA A 139 19.84 47.47 1.74
C ALA A 139 18.52 46.83 1.25
N PRO A 140 17.89 47.38 0.20
CA PRO A 140 16.63 46.84 -0.31
C PRO A 140 16.78 45.37 -0.74
N ARG A 141 15.68 44.62 -0.74
CA ARG A 141 15.68 43.19 -1.08
C ARG A 141 16.18 42.92 -2.50
N ALA A 142 15.95 43.83 -3.43
CA ALA A 142 16.34 43.71 -4.82
C ALA A 142 16.84 45.04 -5.38
N VAL A 143 17.89 44.96 -6.20
CA VAL A 143 18.50 46.12 -6.85
C VAL A 143 18.82 45.85 -8.31
N MET A 144 18.83 46.90 -9.12
CA MET A 144 19.55 46.94 -10.38
C MET A 144 20.75 47.89 -10.26
N ALA A 145 21.81 47.66 -11.03
CA ALA A 145 23.00 48.51 -11.09
C ALA A 145 23.31 48.93 -12.54
N ALA A 146 23.95 50.08 -12.70
CA ALA A 146 24.43 50.54 -14.01
C ALA A 146 25.75 49.85 -14.40
N GLU A 147 26.61 49.60 -13.41
CA GLU A 147 27.86 48.87 -13.57
C GLU A 147 28.18 48.02 -12.32
N ILE A 148 28.81 46.87 -12.55
CA ILE A 148 29.37 46.01 -11.52
C ILE A 148 30.87 45.91 -11.75
N VAL A 149 31.67 46.41 -10.82
CA VAL A 149 33.13 46.58 -10.98
C VAL A 149 33.86 45.93 -9.82
N GLU A 150 34.91 45.17 -10.14
CA GLU A 150 35.82 44.56 -9.16
C GLU A 150 36.97 45.52 -8.83
N THR A 151 37.13 45.84 -7.55
CA THR A 151 38.25 46.66 -7.05
C THR A 151 38.90 45.96 -5.86
N SER A 152 38.62 46.38 -4.62
CA SER A 152 38.94 45.62 -3.40
C SER A 152 37.94 44.49 -3.14
N ARG A 153 36.73 44.64 -3.68
CA ARG A 153 35.66 43.65 -3.79
C ARG A 153 34.78 44.04 -4.98
N THR A 154 33.88 43.15 -5.37
CA THR A 154 32.89 43.43 -6.40
C THR A 154 31.85 44.42 -5.87
N PHE A 155 31.77 45.60 -6.48
CA PHE A 155 30.82 46.64 -6.12
C PHE A 155 29.85 46.94 -7.27
N ALA A 156 28.57 47.03 -6.94
CA ALA A 156 27.58 47.67 -7.79
C ALA A 156 27.63 49.19 -7.61
N ARG A 157 27.82 49.92 -8.70
CA ARG A 157 27.82 51.39 -8.73
C ARG A 157 26.59 51.88 -9.49
N THR A 158 26.03 52.98 -8.99
CA THR A 158 24.77 53.56 -9.47
C THR A 158 23.64 52.52 -9.44
N ALA A 159 23.05 52.33 -8.27
CA ALA A 159 22.01 51.33 -8.05
C ALA A 159 20.61 51.94 -7.88
N ALA A 160 19.57 51.15 -8.08
CA ALA A 160 18.19 51.45 -7.72
C ALA A 160 17.52 50.25 -7.07
N ALA A 161 16.63 50.49 -6.10
CA ALA A 161 15.69 49.47 -5.64
C ALA A 161 14.67 49.18 -6.74
N ILE A 162 14.39 47.91 -6.99
CA ILE A 162 13.42 47.48 -8.02
C ILE A 162 12.53 46.36 -7.49
N ASP A 163 11.38 46.14 -8.12
CA ASP A 163 10.66 44.88 -8.03
C ASP A 163 11.23 43.91 -9.09
N PRO A 164 11.83 42.76 -8.68
CA PRO A 164 12.33 41.75 -9.61
C PRO A 164 11.29 41.25 -10.61
N ALA A 165 10.00 41.27 -10.26
CA ALA A 165 8.93 40.82 -11.15
C ALA A 165 8.83 41.66 -12.44
N TRP A 166 9.27 42.92 -12.41
CA TRP A 166 9.33 43.77 -13.62
C TRP A 166 10.25 43.18 -14.70
N ALA A 167 11.29 42.45 -14.30
CA ALA A 167 12.22 41.84 -15.22
C ALA A 167 11.59 40.68 -16.02
N GLU A 168 10.52 40.04 -15.53
CA GLU A 168 9.90 38.90 -16.20
C GLU A 168 9.36 39.29 -17.58
N ALA A 169 8.53 40.34 -17.64
CA ALA A 169 7.93 40.80 -18.89
C ALA A 169 8.98 41.35 -19.87
N LEU A 170 10.03 42.00 -19.34
CA LEU A 170 11.12 42.58 -20.15
C LEU A 170 12.08 41.52 -20.70
N ALA A 171 12.28 40.42 -19.97
CA ALA A 171 13.20 39.36 -20.34
C ALA A 171 12.65 38.44 -21.43
N GLY A 172 11.33 38.28 -21.55
CA GLY A 172 10.71 37.38 -22.53
C GLY A 172 11.29 35.96 -22.42
N ASP A 173 11.82 35.44 -23.51
CA ASP A 173 12.38 34.08 -23.61
C ASP A 173 13.69 33.89 -22.81
N LEU A 174 14.33 34.97 -22.34
CA LEU A 174 15.51 34.89 -21.49
C LEU A 174 15.17 34.42 -20.06
N ALA A 175 13.90 34.55 -19.65
CA ALA A 175 13.43 34.08 -18.36
C ALA A 175 13.17 32.58 -18.39
N LYS A 176 13.90 31.82 -17.57
CA LYS A 176 13.72 30.38 -17.40
C LYS A 176 12.67 30.11 -16.34
N ARG A 177 11.66 29.33 -16.71
CA ARG A 177 10.56 28.91 -15.83
C ARG A 177 10.81 27.47 -15.39
N GLN A 178 10.65 27.22 -14.10
CA GLN A 178 10.69 25.89 -13.51
C GLN A 178 9.39 25.67 -12.74
N ILE A 179 8.82 24.48 -12.90
CA ILE A 179 7.56 24.11 -12.26
C ILE A 179 7.87 23.03 -11.23
N SER A 180 7.26 23.16 -10.06
CA SER A 180 7.46 22.25 -8.93
C SER A 180 6.15 22.00 -8.20
N GLU A 181 6.08 20.88 -7.49
CA GLU A 181 4.97 20.49 -6.62
C GLU A 181 3.59 20.58 -7.33
N PRO A 182 3.38 19.88 -8.47
CA PRO A 182 2.03 19.72 -9.01
C PRO A 182 1.18 18.94 -8.00
N HIS A 183 0.05 19.52 -7.60
CA HIS A 183 -0.86 18.90 -6.63
C HIS A 183 -2.31 19.31 -6.91
N TRP A 184 -3.24 18.48 -6.45
CA TRP A 184 -4.65 18.83 -6.46
C TRP A 184 -4.96 19.88 -5.41
N SER A 185 -5.75 20.90 -5.77
CA SER A 185 -6.27 21.87 -4.81
C SER A 185 -7.79 21.82 -4.80
N LYS A 186 -8.33 21.27 -3.70
CA LYS A 186 -9.77 21.17 -3.43
C LYS A 186 -10.49 22.52 -3.48
N GLU A 187 -9.85 23.59 -2.99
CA GLU A 187 -10.42 24.94 -3.01
C GLU A 187 -10.62 25.46 -4.44
N SER A 188 -9.66 25.23 -5.34
CA SER A 188 -9.79 25.64 -6.74
C SER A 188 -10.49 24.61 -7.62
N GLY A 189 -10.71 23.39 -7.13
CA GLY A 189 -11.24 22.28 -7.92
C GLY A 189 -10.39 21.98 -9.16
N ALA A 190 -9.08 22.15 -9.08
CA ALA A 190 -8.15 22.02 -10.20
C ALA A 190 -6.73 21.67 -9.72
N ALA A 191 -5.95 21.04 -10.60
CA ALA A 191 -4.52 20.81 -10.38
C ALA A 191 -3.75 22.13 -10.47
N VAL A 192 -2.98 22.44 -9.44
CA VAL A 192 -2.15 23.64 -9.34
C VAL A 192 -0.69 23.26 -9.11
N ALA A 193 0.21 24.13 -9.53
CA ALA A 193 1.63 23.96 -9.33
C ALA A 193 2.28 25.29 -8.92
N PHE A 194 3.52 25.23 -8.46
CA PHE A 194 4.31 26.42 -8.20
C PHE A 194 5.32 26.64 -9.31
N GLU A 195 5.29 27.84 -9.89
CA GLU A 195 6.23 28.30 -10.89
C GLU A 195 7.27 29.20 -10.23
N LYS A 196 8.54 28.87 -10.48
CA LYS A 196 9.71 29.68 -10.15
C LYS A 196 10.30 30.22 -11.44
N VAL A 197 10.55 31.53 -11.49
CA VAL A 197 11.14 32.18 -12.66
C VAL A 197 12.52 32.71 -12.32
N THR A 198 13.50 32.34 -13.13
CA THR A 198 14.89 32.76 -13.00
C THR A 198 15.37 33.48 -14.24
N LEU A 199 16.15 34.55 -14.04
CA LEU A 199 16.78 35.30 -15.11
C LEU A 199 18.28 35.32 -14.88
N PHE A 200 19.05 34.74 -15.81
CA PHE A 200 20.50 34.56 -15.69
C PHE A 200 20.95 33.95 -14.34
N GLY A 201 20.15 33.05 -13.75
CA GLY A 201 20.45 32.42 -12.46
C GLY A 201 20.02 33.21 -11.22
N VAL A 202 19.45 34.41 -11.38
CA VAL A 202 18.80 35.17 -10.31
C VAL A 202 17.32 34.80 -10.25
N GLU A 203 16.81 34.53 -9.06
CA GLU A 203 15.39 34.25 -8.84
C GLU A 203 14.59 35.55 -8.84
N ILE A 204 13.84 35.79 -9.93
CA ILE A 204 13.00 36.98 -10.08
C ILE A 204 11.57 36.76 -9.57
N VAL A 205 11.08 35.52 -9.67
CA VAL A 205 9.81 35.10 -9.05
C VAL A 205 10.09 33.82 -8.26
N ALA A 206 10.00 33.92 -6.93
CA ALA A 206 10.33 32.81 -6.04
C ALA A 206 9.33 31.66 -6.12
N ARG A 207 8.04 32.00 -6.02
CA ARG A 207 6.94 31.05 -5.96
C ARG A 207 5.66 31.71 -6.42
N ARG A 208 5.19 31.40 -7.63
CA ARG A 208 3.90 31.82 -8.17
C ARG A 208 2.99 30.60 -8.31
N ARG A 209 1.80 30.65 -7.73
CA ARG A 209 0.78 29.61 -7.95
C ARG A 209 0.25 29.74 -9.38
N VAL A 210 0.27 28.64 -10.13
CA VAL A 210 -0.23 28.57 -11.51
C VAL A 210 -1.16 27.38 -11.70
N GLN A 211 -2.05 27.48 -12.69
CA GLN A 211 -2.91 26.37 -13.11
C GLN A 211 -2.09 25.36 -13.90
N PHE A 212 -2.00 24.12 -13.40
CA PHE A 212 -1.10 23.11 -13.96
C PHE A 212 -1.54 22.64 -15.36
N ALA A 213 -2.84 22.67 -15.63
CA ALA A 213 -3.40 22.34 -16.95
C ALA A 213 -2.93 23.25 -18.10
N ARG A 214 -2.32 24.42 -17.82
CA ARG A 214 -1.70 25.26 -18.87
C ARG A 214 -0.36 24.71 -19.35
N ILE A 215 0.25 23.83 -18.57
CA ILE A 215 1.57 23.26 -18.80
C ILE A 215 1.42 21.81 -19.24
N ASP A 216 0.68 21.02 -18.44
CA ASP A 216 0.47 19.59 -18.69
C ASP A 216 -1.00 19.25 -18.41
N ARG A 217 -1.78 19.08 -19.48
CA ARG A 217 -3.20 18.71 -19.39
C ARG A 217 -3.38 17.24 -18.98
N PRO A 218 -2.69 16.26 -19.60
CA PRO A 218 -2.77 14.86 -19.18
C PRO A 218 -2.49 14.66 -17.68
N ALA A 219 -1.41 15.23 -17.16
CA ALA A 219 -1.06 15.07 -15.74
C ALA A 219 -2.05 15.81 -14.82
N ALA A 220 -2.59 16.97 -15.25
CA ALA A 220 -3.66 17.64 -14.51
C ALA A 220 -4.94 16.80 -14.45
N ARG A 221 -5.29 16.10 -15.55
CA ARG A 221 -6.42 15.17 -15.61
C ARG A 221 -6.22 13.98 -14.68
N GLU A 222 -5.04 13.38 -14.68
CA GLU A 222 -4.73 12.28 -13.76
C GLU A 222 -4.94 12.72 -12.30
N LEU A 223 -4.39 13.88 -11.91
CA LEU A 223 -4.59 14.46 -10.58
C LEU A 223 -6.08 14.71 -10.27
N PHE A 224 -6.85 15.20 -11.26
CA PHE A 224 -8.29 15.36 -11.11
C PHE A 224 -8.99 14.03 -10.84
N LEU A 225 -8.76 13.01 -11.66
CA LEU A 225 -9.41 11.71 -11.50
C LEU A 225 -9.07 11.07 -10.14
N ARG A 226 -7.77 11.02 -9.79
CA ARG A 226 -7.29 10.43 -8.53
C ARG A 226 -7.85 11.15 -7.31
N HIS A 227 -7.63 12.45 -7.19
CA HIS A 227 -8.01 13.15 -5.97
C HIS A 227 -9.51 13.49 -5.93
N ALA A 228 -10.08 14.01 -7.03
CA ALA A 228 -11.47 14.45 -7.00
C ALA A 228 -12.44 13.26 -7.02
N LEU A 229 -12.23 12.27 -7.88
CA LEU A 229 -13.19 11.17 -8.09
C LEU A 229 -12.81 9.87 -7.38
N VAL A 230 -11.54 9.55 -7.19
CA VAL A 230 -11.14 8.31 -6.50
C VAL A 230 -11.08 8.53 -4.98
N GLU A 231 -10.32 9.52 -4.51
CA GLU A 231 -10.20 9.86 -3.08
C GLU A 231 -11.44 10.62 -2.55
N GLY A 232 -12.27 11.14 -3.44
CA GLY A 232 -13.53 11.79 -3.08
C GLY A 232 -13.39 13.21 -2.56
N GLU A 233 -12.38 13.93 -3.03
CA GLU A 233 -12.20 15.34 -2.73
C GLU A 233 -13.12 16.27 -3.54
N TRP A 234 -13.89 15.74 -4.49
CA TRP A 234 -14.95 16.50 -5.15
C TRP A 234 -16.08 16.83 -4.17
N ASP A 235 -16.49 18.11 -4.12
CA ASP A 235 -17.62 18.56 -3.32
C ASP A 235 -18.88 18.72 -4.20
N PRO A 236 -19.81 17.76 -4.20
CA PRO A 236 -21.03 17.83 -4.98
C PRO A 236 -22.11 18.74 -4.37
N SER A 237 -21.87 19.38 -3.22
CA SER A 237 -22.89 20.18 -2.49
C SER A 237 -23.45 21.35 -3.30
N ARG A 238 -22.68 21.86 -4.26
CA ARG A 238 -23.03 23.01 -5.10
C ARG A 238 -23.74 22.63 -6.40
N ILE A 239 -23.97 21.33 -6.63
CA ILE A 239 -24.47 20.80 -7.92
C ILE A 239 -25.82 20.11 -7.70
N ASP A 240 -26.65 20.10 -8.74
CA ASP A 240 -27.93 19.38 -8.74
C ASP A 240 -27.75 17.91 -8.31
N LYS A 241 -28.67 17.45 -7.45
CA LYS A 241 -28.69 16.08 -6.90
C LYS A 241 -28.74 15.00 -7.98
N ARG A 242 -29.30 15.31 -9.16
CA ARG A 242 -29.33 14.40 -10.31
C ARG A 242 -27.94 14.15 -10.89
N VAL A 243 -27.15 15.21 -11.02
CA VAL A 243 -25.78 15.17 -11.56
C VAL A 243 -24.83 14.47 -10.60
N SER A 244 -25.04 14.61 -9.29
CA SER A 244 -24.26 13.92 -8.24
C SER A 244 -24.79 12.54 -7.82
N ALA A 245 -25.78 11.99 -8.54
CA ALA A 245 -26.40 10.71 -8.16
C ALA A 245 -25.44 9.51 -8.26
N PHE A 246 -24.64 9.45 -9.34
CA PHE A 246 -23.66 8.38 -9.53
C PHE A 246 -22.64 8.32 -8.39
N TRP A 247 -22.21 9.48 -7.90
CA TRP A 247 -21.22 9.62 -6.83
C TRP A 247 -21.63 8.90 -5.56
N ARG A 248 -22.87 9.12 -5.12
CA ARG A 248 -23.42 8.46 -3.94
C ARG A 248 -23.54 6.95 -4.14
N SER A 249 -24.03 6.53 -5.31
CA SER A 249 -24.14 5.12 -5.67
C SER A 249 -22.78 4.41 -5.65
N ASN A 250 -21.74 5.05 -6.20
CA ASN A 250 -20.37 4.51 -6.24
C ASN A 250 -19.76 4.46 -4.84
N ALA A 251 -19.94 5.49 -4.03
CA ALA A 251 -19.47 5.52 -2.64
C ALA A 251 -20.15 4.43 -1.78
N GLU A 252 -21.45 4.19 -1.97
CA GLU A 252 -22.17 3.10 -1.32
C GLU A 252 -21.72 1.71 -1.79
N LEU A 253 -21.40 1.54 -3.08
CA LEU A 253 -20.81 0.31 -3.59
C LEU A 253 -19.45 0.05 -2.94
N ARG A 254 -18.54 1.03 -2.94
CA ARG A 254 -17.21 0.92 -2.32
C ARG A 254 -17.30 0.54 -0.84
N ARG A 255 -18.13 1.23 -0.06
CA ARG A 255 -18.37 0.90 1.36
C ARG A 255 -18.96 -0.49 1.58
N ARG A 256 -19.79 -0.99 0.65
CA ARG A 256 -20.34 -2.36 0.76
C ARG A 256 -19.26 -3.40 0.47
N LEU A 257 -18.40 -3.16 -0.50
CA LEU A 257 -17.27 -4.04 -0.85
C LEU A 257 -16.25 -4.08 0.29
N GLU A 258 -15.87 -2.93 0.85
CA GLU A 258 -15.00 -2.82 2.03
C GLU A 258 -15.56 -3.58 3.25
N LYS A 259 -16.86 -3.48 3.53
CA LYS A 259 -17.49 -4.23 4.63
C LYS A 259 -17.56 -5.74 4.38
N LEU A 260 -17.73 -6.15 3.12
CA LEU A 260 -17.64 -7.56 2.72
C LEU A 260 -16.23 -8.08 2.97
N GLU A 261 -15.22 -7.27 2.66
CA GLU A 261 -13.80 -7.53 2.89
C GLU A 261 -13.47 -7.71 4.38
N GLU A 262 -13.86 -6.76 5.23
CA GLU A 262 -13.64 -6.82 6.69
C GLU A 262 -14.30 -8.05 7.33
N ARG A 263 -15.50 -8.41 6.85
CA ARG A 263 -16.27 -9.53 7.37
C ARG A 263 -15.72 -10.87 6.92
N GLU A 264 -15.24 -10.97 5.70
CA GLU A 264 -14.68 -12.20 5.13
C GLU A 264 -13.15 -12.32 5.37
N ARG A 265 -12.51 -11.26 5.89
CA ARG A 265 -11.05 -11.14 6.06
C ARG A 265 -10.27 -11.52 4.79
N ARG A 266 -10.88 -11.28 3.63
CA ARG A 266 -10.32 -11.56 2.30
C ARG A 266 -9.69 -10.27 1.80
N ARG A 267 -8.37 -10.13 1.91
CA ARG A 267 -7.63 -8.95 1.42
C ARG A 267 -7.59 -8.83 -0.11
N ASP A 268 -8.19 -9.78 -0.83
CA ASP A 268 -8.17 -9.88 -2.29
C ASP A 268 -9.31 -9.09 -2.96
N ILE A 269 -10.19 -8.44 -2.18
CA ILE A 269 -11.21 -7.50 -2.68
C ILE A 269 -10.79 -6.05 -2.37
N LEU A 270 -9.48 -5.78 -2.41
CA LEU A 270 -9.05 -4.41 -2.59
C LEU A 270 -9.47 -4.02 -4.00
N VAL A 271 -10.67 -3.44 -4.11
CA VAL A 271 -10.99 -2.53 -5.19
C VAL A 271 -9.96 -1.42 -5.08
N GLY A 272 -8.83 -1.61 -5.76
CA GLY A 272 -7.74 -0.68 -5.71
C GLY A 272 -8.23 0.66 -6.21
N ASP A 273 -7.73 1.74 -5.62
CA ASP A 273 -7.92 3.08 -6.15
C ASP A 273 -7.51 3.15 -7.64
N GLU A 274 -6.63 2.26 -8.11
CA GLU A 274 -6.32 2.05 -9.54
C GLU A 274 -7.47 1.50 -10.38
N ALA A 275 -8.25 0.53 -9.89
CA ALA A 275 -9.41 0.00 -10.63
C ALA A 275 -10.49 1.08 -10.77
N VAL A 276 -10.72 1.85 -9.69
CA VAL A 276 -11.61 3.01 -9.68
C VAL A 276 -11.10 4.09 -10.63
N PHE A 277 -9.80 4.36 -10.62
CA PHE A 277 -9.14 5.30 -11.52
C PHE A 277 -9.35 4.89 -12.98
N ARG A 278 -9.04 3.65 -13.35
CA ARG A 278 -9.21 3.12 -14.72
C ARG A 278 -10.65 3.20 -15.18
N PHE A 279 -11.61 2.84 -14.33
CA PHE A 279 -13.04 2.96 -14.64
C PHE A 279 -13.39 4.38 -15.11
N TYR A 280 -12.91 5.40 -14.39
CA TYR A 280 -13.13 6.79 -14.76
C TYR A 280 -12.30 7.21 -15.97
N ASP A 281 -11.04 6.77 -16.06
CA ASP A 281 -10.10 7.10 -17.13
C ASP A 281 -10.61 6.69 -18.51
N GLU A 282 -11.17 5.49 -18.62
CA GLU A 282 -11.73 4.95 -19.87
C GLU A 282 -12.99 5.69 -20.36
N ARG A 283 -13.73 6.33 -19.45
CA ARG A 283 -15.06 6.91 -19.71
C ARG A 283 -15.05 8.42 -19.80
N ILE A 284 -14.12 9.08 -19.11
CA ILE A 284 -14.02 10.54 -19.03
C ILE A 284 -13.05 11.02 -20.13
N PRO A 285 -13.50 11.91 -21.05
CA PRO A 285 -12.67 12.46 -22.11
C PRO A 285 -11.39 13.17 -21.63
N ASN A 286 -10.43 13.33 -22.55
CA ASN A 286 -9.13 13.93 -22.27
C ASN A 286 -9.17 15.45 -22.03
N ASP A 287 -10.23 16.13 -22.45
CA ASP A 287 -10.45 17.57 -22.24
C ASP A 287 -11.07 17.90 -20.87
N VAL A 288 -11.40 16.88 -20.08
CA VAL A 288 -11.88 17.02 -18.71
C VAL A 288 -10.72 16.83 -17.73
N PHE A 289 -10.29 17.92 -17.10
CA PHE A 289 -9.09 17.95 -16.22
C PHE A 289 -9.26 18.76 -14.94
N ASP A 290 -10.43 19.34 -14.72
CA ASP A 290 -10.78 20.08 -13.51
C ASP A 290 -12.29 19.90 -13.21
N VAL A 291 -12.74 20.37 -12.04
CA VAL A 291 -14.15 20.24 -11.64
C VAL A 291 -15.07 20.96 -12.63
N ARG A 292 -14.65 22.09 -13.20
CA ARG A 292 -15.48 22.91 -14.09
C ARG A 292 -15.71 22.24 -15.44
N SER A 293 -14.67 21.71 -16.05
CA SER A 293 -14.71 20.95 -17.31
C SER A 293 -15.49 19.64 -17.12
N PHE A 294 -15.28 18.95 -16.00
CA PHE A 294 -16.05 17.75 -15.65
C PHE A 294 -17.54 18.04 -15.53
N GLU A 295 -17.89 19.10 -14.79
CA GLU A 295 -19.28 19.51 -14.59
C GLU A 295 -19.99 19.92 -15.88
N ALA A 296 -19.28 20.54 -16.82
CA ALA A 296 -19.83 20.91 -18.12
C ALA A 296 -20.10 19.65 -18.95
N TRP A 297 -19.07 18.82 -19.14
CA TRP A 297 -19.17 17.59 -19.91
C TRP A 297 -20.21 16.62 -19.33
N TRP A 298 -20.23 16.45 -18.00
CA TRP A 298 -21.10 15.48 -17.36
C TRP A 298 -22.59 15.84 -17.47
N ARG A 299 -22.95 17.13 -17.53
CA ARG A 299 -24.34 17.54 -17.76
C ARG A 299 -24.85 17.09 -19.13
N ASP A 300 -23.99 17.18 -20.14
CA ASP A 300 -24.32 16.76 -21.51
C ASP A 300 -24.34 15.22 -21.60
N ALA A 301 -23.29 14.56 -21.10
CA ALA A 301 -23.18 13.09 -21.10
C ALA A 301 -24.28 12.40 -20.29
N LEU A 302 -24.76 13.00 -19.19
CA LEU A 302 -25.87 12.49 -18.39
C LEU A 302 -27.18 12.41 -19.18
N THR A 303 -27.37 13.29 -20.17
CA THR A 303 -28.58 13.30 -21.02
C THR A 303 -28.57 12.13 -22.00
N GLU A 304 -27.39 11.77 -22.53
CA GLU A 304 -27.23 10.68 -23.49
C GLU A 304 -27.10 9.31 -22.81
N THR A 305 -26.26 9.21 -21.77
CA THR A 305 -25.97 7.96 -21.05
C THR A 305 -26.00 8.17 -19.53
N PRO A 306 -27.19 8.13 -18.91
CA PRO A 306 -27.36 8.43 -17.48
C PRO A 306 -26.58 7.53 -16.50
N LYS A 307 -26.17 6.34 -16.95
CA LYS A 307 -25.48 5.33 -16.13
C LYS A 307 -23.99 5.20 -16.47
N LEU A 308 -23.43 6.10 -17.28
CA LEU A 308 -22.03 6.00 -17.73
C LEU A 308 -21.06 5.90 -16.55
N LEU A 309 -21.21 6.76 -15.54
CA LEU A 309 -20.34 6.82 -14.37
C LEU A 309 -20.83 6.00 -13.17
N VAL A 310 -21.87 5.17 -13.33
CA VAL A 310 -22.40 4.34 -12.24
C VAL A 310 -21.68 2.99 -12.23
N MET A 311 -20.82 2.77 -11.24
CA MET A 311 -20.02 1.55 -11.08
C MET A 311 -20.89 0.34 -10.69
N ARG A 312 -20.49 -0.83 -11.18
CA ARG A 312 -21.00 -2.15 -10.77
C ARG A 312 -19.85 -2.99 -10.21
N GLU A 313 -20.20 -4.04 -9.47
CA GLU A 313 -19.20 -4.96 -8.88
C GLU A 313 -18.27 -5.54 -9.96
N GLY A 314 -18.80 -5.93 -11.12
CA GLY A 314 -18.00 -6.46 -12.24
C GLY A 314 -17.15 -5.43 -12.99
N ASP A 315 -17.33 -4.12 -12.77
CA ASP A 315 -16.46 -3.10 -13.36
C ASP A 315 -15.19 -2.87 -12.53
N LEU A 316 -15.19 -3.35 -11.28
CA LEU A 316 -14.13 -3.18 -10.29
C LEU A 316 -13.35 -4.49 -10.04
N LEU A 317 -13.80 -5.59 -10.65
CA LEU A 317 -13.15 -6.88 -10.64
C LEU A 317 -12.44 -7.05 -11.98
N ASP A 318 -11.12 -7.11 -11.98
CA ASP A 318 -10.33 -7.34 -13.19
C ASP A 318 -10.37 -8.80 -13.63
N ASP A 319 -10.12 -9.06 -14.91
CA ASP A 319 -9.77 -10.42 -15.39
C ASP A 319 -8.43 -10.90 -14.79
N ALA A 320 -7.59 -9.99 -14.28
CA ALA A 320 -6.41 -10.30 -13.46
C ALA A 320 -6.79 -10.92 -12.09
N ASP A 321 -7.91 -10.51 -11.49
CA ASP A 321 -8.38 -11.08 -10.22
C ASP A 321 -8.87 -12.54 -10.38
N ARG A 322 -9.21 -12.97 -11.60
CA ARG A 322 -9.50 -14.38 -11.89
C ARG A 322 -8.24 -15.25 -11.92
N ALA A 323 -7.10 -14.68 -12.32
CA ALA A 323 -5.81 -15.36 -12.22
C ALA A 323 -5.38 -15.44 -10.75
N ASP A 324 -5.50 -14.34 -10.00
CA ASP A 324 -5.23 -14.33 -8.55
C ASP A 324 -6.14 -15.28 -7.75
N GLN A 325 -7.40 -15.49 -8.15
CA GLN A 325 -8.26 -16.52 -7.50
C GLN A 325 -7.82 -17.95 -7.77
N GLN A 326 -7.13 -18.23 -8.89
CA GLN A 326 -6.55 -19.54 -9.15
C GLN A 326 -5.26 -19.73 -8.35
N ASP A 327 -4.47 -18.65 -8.23
CA ASP A 327 -3.21 -18.66 -7.49
C ASP A 327 -3.41 -18.64 -5.96
N PHE A 328 -4.45 -17.95 -5.48
CA PHE A 328 -4.83 -17.81 -4.08
C PHE A 328 -6.30 -18.23 -3.85
N PRO A 329 -6.60 -19.53 -3.93
CA PRO A 329 -7.97 -20.03 -3.82
C PRO A 329 -8.52 -19.87 -2.40
N THR A 330 -9.77 -19.42 -2.26
CA THR A 330 -10.40 -19.30 -0.93
C THR A 330 -10.87 -20.64 -0.34
N ARG A 331 -10.79 -21.72 -1.12
CA ARG A 331 -11.24 -23.06 -0.75
C ARG A 331 -10.22 -24.10 -1.21
N TRP A 332 -10.00 -25.09 -0.35
CA TRP A 332 -9.20 -26.27 -0.65
C TRP A 332 -10.10 -27.49 -0.72
N THR A 333 -10.06 -28.24 -1.82
CA THR A 333 -10.86 -29.46 -1.97
C THR A 333 -9.96 -30.66 -1.73
N GLN A 334 -10.35 -31.56 -0.82
CA GLN A 334 -9.69 -32.85 -0.60
C GLN A 334 -10.74 -33.97 -0.62
N ALA A 335 -10.77 -34.76 -1.69
CA ALA A 335 -11.85 -35.72 -1.97
C ALA A 335 -13.24 -35.09 -1.86
N ASP A 336 -14.06 -35.50 -0.89
CA ASP A 336 -15.41 -35.01 -0.63
C ASP A 336 -15.48 -33.83 0.36
N GLN A 337 -14.32 -33.32 0.80
CA GLN A 337 -14.20 -32.21 1.74
C GLN A 337 -13.83 -30.92 1.02
N VAL A 338 -14.47 -29.81 1.39
CA VAL A 338 -14.20 -28.45 0.90
C VAL A 338 -13.87 -27.56 2.11
N LEU A 339 -12.58 -27.38 2.35
CA LEU A 339 -12.02 -26.66 3.48
C LEU A 339 -11.85 -25.17 3.12
N GLY A 340 -12.04 -24.28 4.09
CA GLY A 340 -11.79 -22.85 3.89
C GLY A 340 -10.30 -22.52 4.01
N LEU A 341 -9.80 -21.61 3.18
CA LEU A 341 -8.45 -21.08 3.32
C LEU A 341 -8.50 -19.65 3.86
N ALA A 342 -7.61 -19.34 4.80
CA ALA A 342 -7.43 -18.02 5.38
C ALA A 342 -5.97 -17.57 5.23
N TYR A 343 -5.76 -16.34 4.78
CA TYR A 343 -4.45 -15.79 4.46
C TYR A 343 -4.07 -14.71 5.46
N ARG A 344 -2.85 -14.78 6.00
CA ARG A 344 -2.26 -13.73 6.85
C ARG A 344 -0.82 -13.51 6.43
N PHE A 345 -0.46 -12.27 6.14
CA PHE A 345 0.90 -11.87 5.78
C PHE A 345 1.42 -10.89 6.82
N GLU A 346 1.88 -11.44 7.94
CA GLU A 346 2.38 -10.66 9.08
C GLU A 346 3.60 -11.38 9.67
N PRO A 347 4.82 -10.95 9.28
CA PRO A 347 6.05 -11.61 9.72
C PRO A 347 6.13 -11.74 11.23
N GLY A 348 6.28 -12.98 11.71
CA GLY A 348 6.39 -13.31 13.13
C GLY A 348 5.07 -13.70 13.82
N ALA A 349 3.92 -13.59 13.14
CA ALA A 349 2.68 -14.18 13.65
C ALA A 349 2.72 -15.71 13.57
N ALA A 350 2.11 -16.40 14.55
CA ALA A 350 2.09 -17.86 14.58
C ALA A 350 1.31 -18.47 13.39
N ASP A 351 0.29 -17.77 12.90
CA ASP A 351 -0.58 -18.10 11.77
C ASP A 351 -0.18 -17.38 10.47
N ASP A 352 1.04 -16.83 10.39
CA ASP A 352 1.60 -16.24 9.18
C ASP A 352 1.68 -17.28 8.04
N GLY A 353 1.28 -16.86 6.84
CA GLY A 353 1.08 -17.68 5.66
C GLY A 353 -0.38 -18.11 5.44
N VAL A 354 -0.55 -19.35 4.97
CA VAL A 354 -1.86 -19.94 4.62
C VAL A 354 -2.35 -20.84 5.73
N SER A 355 -3.55 -20.57 6.25
CA SER A 355 -4.22 -21.38 7.27
C SER A 355 -5.44 -22.10 6.69
N VAL A 356 -5.44 -23.44 6.76
CA VAL A 356 -6.58 -24.31 6.42
C VAL A 356 -7.53 -24.36 7.61
N VAL A 357 -8.77 -23.91 7.42
CA VAL A 357 -9.83 -23.92 8.42
C VAL A 357 -10.60 -25.24 8.32
N ILE A 358 -10.44 -26.08 9.35
CA ILE A 358 -11.00 -27.43 9.40
C ILE A 358 -12.08 -27.49 10.49
N PRO A 359 -13.35 -27.75 10.13
CA PRO A 359 -14.38 -28.07 11.11
C PRO A 359 -13.98 -29.27 11.97
N LEU A 360 -14.17 -29.18 13.29
CA LEU A 360 -13.72 -30.21 14.24
C LEU A 360 -14.30 -31.60 13.95
N ALA A 361 -15.50 -31.68 13.36
CA ALA A 361 -16.13 -32.94 12.94
C ALA A 361 -15.47 -33.59 11.71
N LEU A 362 -14.70 -32.83 10.92
CA LEU A 362 -13.99 -33.31 9.73
C LEU A 362 -12.51 -33.59 10.01
N LEU A 363 -11.98 -33.18 11.17
CA LEU A 363 -10.55 -33.19 11.46
C LEU A 363 -9.88 -34.56 11.28
N GLN A 364 -10.52 -35.65 11.71
CA GLN A 364 -9.98 -37.01 11.60
C GLN A 364 -10.11 -37.62 10.19
N GLN A 365 -10.84 -36.97 9.28
CA GLN A 365 -11.06 -37.43 7.91
C GLN A 365 -10.10 -36.74 6.91
N VAL A 366 -9.50 -35.62 7.31
CA VAL A 366 -8.50 -34.89 6.50
C VAL A 366 -7.17 -35.64 6.53
N ARG A 367 -6.55 -35.81 5.36
CA ARG A 367 -5.23 -36.43 5.19
C ARG A 367 -4.16 -35.35 5.01
N ASP A 368 -2.97 -35.57 5.53
CA ASP A 368 -1.84 -34.63 5.39
C ASP A 368 -1.30 -34.55 3.94
N THR A 369 -1.74 -35.45 3.06
CA THR A 369 -1.34 -35.49 1.65
C THR A 369 -1.83 -34.27 0.87
N GLY A 370 -0.92 -33.62 0.15
CA GLY A 370 -1.21 -32.53 -0.79
C GLY A 370 -1.03 -31.13 -0.23
N PHE A 371 -1.13 -30.92 1.08
CA PHE A 371 -0.92 -29.61 1.70
C PHE A 371 0.54 -29.12 1.61
N ASP A 372 1.48 -30.05 1.44
CA ASP A 372 2.90 -29.79 1.23
C ASP A 372 3.21 -29.13 -0.13
N TRP A 373 2.27 -29.14 -1.08
CA TRP A 373 2.37 -28.44 -2.36
C TRP A 373 2.06 -26.95 -2.29
N GLN A 374 1.42 -26.51 -1.19
CA GLN A 374 0.93 -25.15 -0.99
C GLN A 374 -0.05 -24.69 -2.09
N VAL A 375 -0.63 -23.50 -1.93
CA VAL A 375 -1.42 -22.85 -2.98
C VAL A 375 -0.54 -22.41 -4.16
N PRO A 376 -1.06 -22.38 -5.40
CA PRO A 376 -0.23 -22.13 -6.58
C PRO A 376 0.57 -20.81 -6.51
N GLY A 377 -0.01 -19.74 -5.98
CA GLY A 377 0.64 -18.42 -5.86
C GLY A 377 1.87 -18.37 -4.94
N LEU A 378 2.01 -19.30 -3.99
CA LEU A 378 3.20 -19.42 -3.12
C LEU A 378 4.13 -20.58 -3.53
N ARG A 379 3.77 -21.36 -4.55
CA ARG A 379 4.49 -22.57 -4.94
C ARG A 379 5.89 -22.26 -5.47
N ALA A 380 6.04 -21.21 -6.27
CA ALA A 380 7.36 -20.82 -6.80
C ALA A 380 8.33 -20.39 -5.67
N GLU A 381 7.84 -19.65 -4.67
CA GLU A 381 8.63 -19.27 -3.49
C GLU A 381 8.99 -20.50 -2.66
N LEU A 382 8.04 -21.42 -2.45
CA LEU A 382 8.26 -22.67 -1.73
C LEU A 382 9.31 -23.55 -2.43
N VAL A 383 9.19 -23.76 -3.74
CA VAL A 383 10.17 -24.54 -4.52
C VAL A 383 11.54 -23.88 -4.44
N THR A 384 11.64 -22.56 -4.60
CA THR A 384 12.90 -21.82 -4.45
C THR A 384 13.52 -22.04 -3.07
N ALA A 385 12.72 -21.98 -2.00
CA ALA A 385 13.18 -22.23 -0.64
C ALA A 385 13.67 -23.69 -0.46
N LEU A 386 12.93 -24.66 -1.00
CA LEU A 386 13.31 -26.08 -1.00
C LEU A 386 14.64 -26.33 -1.74
N LEU A 387 14.84 -25.73 -2.92
CA LEU A 387 16.11 -25.83 -3.66
C LEU A 387 17.28 -25.24 -2.86
N ARG A 388 17.07 -24.15 -2.12
CA ARG A 388 18.09 -23.57 -1.22
C ARG A 388 18.36 -24.45 0.00
N ALA A 389 17.36 -25.19 0.47
CA ALA A 389 17.43 -26.11 1.59
C ALA A 389 18.24 -27.39 1.27
N LEU A 390 18.49 -27.69 0.00
CA LEU A 390 19.26 -28.87 -0.40
C LEU A 390 20.72 -28.88 0.09
N PRO A 391 21.32 -30.08 0.25
CA PRO A 391 22.73 -30.26 0.53
C PRO A 391 23.60 -29.60 -0.54
N LYS A 392 24.77 -29.08 -0.15
CA LYS A 392 25.68 -28.35 -1.05
C LYS A 392 26.06 -29.16 -2.30
N ALA A 393 26.18 -30.48 -2.17
CA ALA A 393 26.54 -31.38 -3.27
C ALA A 393 25.47 -31.42 -4.38
N ILE A 394 24.18 -31.37 -4.02
CA ILE A 394 23.06 -31.40 -4.96
C ILE A 394 22.75 -29.98 -5.44
N ARG A 395 22.68 -29.01 -4.51
CA ARG A 395 22.28 -27.61 -4.77
C ARG A 395 23.08 -26.94 -5.88
N ARG A 396 24.37 -27.27 -6.05
CA ARG A 396 25.24 -26.68 -7.09
C ARG A 396 24.75 -26.93 -8.53
N HIS A 397 23.93 -27.95 -8.76
CA HIS A 397 23.40 -28.29 -10.08
C HIS A 397 22.08 -27.56 -10.40
N VAL A 398 21.47 -26.90 -9.41
CA VAL A 398 20.19 -26.17 -9.51
C VAL A 398 20.35 -24.69 -9.15
N VAL A 399 21.42 -24.06 -9.64
CA VAL A 399 21.71 -22.63 -9.50
C VAL A 399 21.61 -21.97 -10.88
N PRO A 400 20.88 -20.84 -11.04
CA PRO A 400 20.11 -20.09 -10.03
C PRO A 400 18.83 -20.79 -9.57
N ALA A 401 18.54 -20.73 -8.26
CA ALA A 401 17.39 -21.46 -7.69
C ALA A 401 16.02 -20.93 -8.18
N ALA A 402 15.93 -19.64 -8.55
CA ALA A 402 14.68 -19.06 -9.06
C ALA A 402 14.33 -19.62 -10.45
N ASP A 403 15.29 -19.58 -11.39
CA ASP A 403 15.11 -20.09 -12.75
C ASP A 403 14.73 -21.58 -12.78
N TRP A 404 15.34 -22.38 -11.89
CA TRP A 404 15.00 -23.78 -11.72
C TRP A 404 13.64 -23.99 -11.04
N ALA A 405 13.23 -23.11 -10.13
CA ALA A 405 11.89 -23.16 -9.54
C ALA A 405 10.80 -22.91 -10.58
N ASP A 406 11.01 -21.97 -11.50
CA ASP A 406 10.07 -21.71 -12.61
C ASP A 406 9.99 -22.92 -13.56
N THR A 407 11.15 -23.51 -13.90
CA THR A 407 11.23 -24.68 -14.77
C THR A 407 10.51 -25.89 -14.17
N PHE A 408 10.84 -26.25 -12.92
CA PHE A 408 10.18 -27.36 -12.22
C PHE A 408 8.70 -27.06 -11.94
N GLY A 409 8.35 -25.80 -11.66
CA GLY A 409 6.97 -25.37 -11.47
C GLY A 409 6.10 -25.64 -12.69
N ALA A 410 6.60 -25.35 -13.89
CA ALA A 410 5.91 -25.63 -15.15
C ALA A 410 5.73 -27.14 -15.40
N GLU A 411 6.75 -27.95 -15.13
CA GLU A 411 6.66 -29.41 -15.29
C GLU A 411 5.70 -30.05 -14.27
N LEU A 412 5.62 -29.50 -13.06
CA LEU A 412 4.79 -30.03 -11.98
C LEU A 412 3.35 -29.51 -11.95
N ALA A 413 2.99 -28.57 -12.83
CA ALA A 413 1.67 -27.92 -12.84
C ALA A 413 0.49 -28.92 -12.95
N ALA A 414 0.68 -30.03 -13.68
CA ALA A 414 -0.36 -31.06 -13.82
C ALA A 414 -0.34 -32.11 -12.68
N GLU A 415 0.73 -32.17 -11.88
CA GLU A 415 0.91 -33.16 -10.79
C GLU A 415 0.37 -32.64 -9.45
N GLY A 416 -0.01 -31.36 -9.37
CA GLY A 416 -0.44 -30.71 -8.15
C GLY A 416 -1.84 -31.11 -7.65
N PRO A 417 -2.20 -30.69 -6.41
CA PRO A 417 -3.47 -30.99 -5.77
C PRO A 417 -4.71 -30.53 -6.55
N GLU A 418 -4.60 -29.44 -7.30
CA GLU A 418 -5.64 -28.88 -8.17
C GLU A 418 -6.14 -29.86 -9.24
N SER A 419 -5.26 -30.72 -9.74
CA SER A 419 -5.59 -31.72 -10.78
C SER A 419 -6.02 -33.07 -10.18
N HIS A 420 -5.89 -33.25 -8.87
CA HIS A 420 -6.04 -34.54 -8.16
C HIS A 420 -6.98 -34.47 -6.96
N GLN A 421 -7.95 -33.54 -6.96
CA GLN A 421 -8.92 -33.36 -5.85
C GLN A 421 -8.23 -33.27 -4.47
N GLY A 422 -7.13 -32.54 -4.38
CA GLY A 422 -6.37 -32.36 -3.14
C GLY A 422 -5.43 -33.51 -2.77
N LEU A 423 -5.37 -34.58 -3.57
CA LEU A 423 -4.68 -35.83 -3.25
C LEU A 423 -3.71 -36.22 -4.38
N PRO A 424 -2.62 -35.48 -4.55
CA PRO A 424 -1.61 -35.82 -5.53
C PRO A 424 -0.99 -37.19 -5.21
N SER A 425 -0.53 -37.88 -6.26
CA SER A 425 0.09 -39.21 -6.10
C SER A 425 1.42 -39.19 -5.34
N ARG A 426 2.07 -38.02 -5.25
CA ARG A 426 3.36 -37.80 -4.61
C ARG A 426 3.37 -36.48 -3.84
N SER A 427 4.20 -36.42 -2.82
CA SER A 427 4.54 -35.16 -2.16
C SER A 427 5.35 -34.26 -3.12
N LEU A 428 5.32 -32.93 -2.91
CA LEU A 428 6.09 -31.97 -3.69
C LEU A 428 7.58 -32.29 -3.62
N ARG A 429 8.06 -32.72 -2.45
CA ARG A 429 9.47 -33.11 -2.25
C ARG A 429 9.86 -34.36 -3.04
N GLU A 430 8.99 -35.37 -3.12
CA GLU A 430 9.23 -36.56 -3.97
C GLU A 430 9.19 -36.21 -5.45
N ALA A 431 8.28 -35.32 -5.85
CA ALA A 431 8.17 -34.85 -7.22
C ALA A 431 9.43 -34.08 -7.65
N LEU A 432 9.91 -33.16 -6.81
CA LEU A 432 11.16 -32.43 -7.03
C LEU A 432 12.39 -33.34 -7.02
N ALA A 433 12.48 -34.29 -6.09
CA ALA A 433 13.60 -35.24 -6.05
C ALA A 433 13.73 -36.04 -7.35
N ARG A 434 12.61 -36.45 -7.95
CA ARG A 434 12.57 -37.14 -9.25
C ARG A 434 13.10 -36.26 -10.39
N LEU A 435 12.80 -34.96 -10.40
CA LEU A 435 13.29 -34.05 -11.44
C LEU A 435 14.76 -33.68 -11.26
N ILE A 436 15.23 -33.57 -10.02
CA ILE A 436 16.60 -33.15 -9.69
C ILE A 436 17.58 -34.31 -9.81
N GLN A 437 17.17 -35.55 -9.50
CA GLN A 437 18.04 -36.73 -9.51
C GLN A 437 18.78 -36.94 -10.86
N PRO A 438 18.12 -36.86 -12.05
CA PRO A 438 18.80 -36.94 -13.34
C PRO A 438 19.81 -35.81 -13.57
N LEU A 439 19.54 -34.61 -13.04
CA LEU A 439 20.39 -33.42 -13.22
C LEU A 439 21.63 -33.46 -12.31
N ALA A 440 21.46 -33.93 -11.07
CA ALA A 440 22.54 -34.02 -10.09
C ALA A 440 23.39 -35.29 -10.26
N ASN A 441 22.90 -36.28 -11.02
CA ASN A 441 23.49 -37.61 -11.22
C ASN A 441 23.86 -38.30 -9.89
N GLN A 442 23.01 -38.15 -8.87
CA GLN A 442 23.17 -38.70 -7.53
C GLN A 442 21.82 -39.19 -7.00
N PRO A 443 21.77 -40.26 -6.19
CA PRO A 443 20.54 -40.67 -5.51
C PRO A 443 19.99 -39.54 -4.66
N MET A 444 18.71 -39.22 -4.83
CA MET A 444 18.03 -38.17 -4.10
C MET A 444 16.63 -38.65 -3.71
N SER A 445 16.19 -38.26 -2.52
CA SER A 445 14.92 -38.58 -1.91
C SER A 445 14.29 -37.33 -1.28
N ALA A 446 13.03 -37.44 -0.85
CA ALA A 446 12.35 -36.36 -0.14
C ALA A 446 12.98 -36.01 1.22
N ALA A 447 13.78 -36.92 1.80
CA ALA A 447 14.46 -36.72 3.08
C ALA A 447 15.68 -35.79 2.97
N ASP A 448 16.18 -35.53 1.75
CA ASP A 448 17.33 -34.66 1.53
C ASP A 448 16.99 -33.16 1.66
N PHE A 449 15.71 -32.80 1.73
CA PHE A 449 15.26 -31.43 1.94
C PHE A 449 15.24 -31.06 3.43
N ASP A 450 16.09 -30.11 3.82
CA ASP A 450 16.12 -29.56 5.18
C ASP A 450 14.95 -28.59 5.44
N MET A 451 13.88 -29.11 6.03
CA MET A 451 12.66 -28.35 6.29
C MET A 451 12.82 -27.29 7.39
N GLU A 452 13.87 -27.33 8.22
CA GLU A 452 14.14 -26.29 9.23
C GLU A 452 14.64 -24.99 8.57
N ARG A 453 15.21 -25.09 7.37
CA ARG A 453 15.68 -23.95 6.57
C ARG A 453 14.57 -23.30 5.74
N VAL A 454 13.38 -23.92 5.67
CA VAL A 454 12.22 -23.38 4.96
C VAL A 454 11.41 -22.50 5.93
N SER A 455 11.17 -21.25 5.55
CA SER A 455 10.43 -20.31 6.38
C SER A 455 9.03 -20.80 6.72
N ALA A 456 8.59 -20.53 7.95
CA ALA A 456 7.33 -21.05 8.49
C ALA A 456 6.07 -20.56 7.74
N HIS A 457 6.13 -19.40 7.09
CA HIS A 457 5.03 -18.82 6.28
C HIS A 457 4.79 -19.56 4.96
N LEU A 458 5.77 -20.34 4.49
CA LEU A 458 5.65 -21.17 3.28
C LEU A 458 5.03 -22.55 3.56
N ARG A 459 4.84 -22.90 4.81
CA ARG A 459 4.17 -24.15 5.24
C ARG A 459 2.73 -23.84 5.61
N MET A 460 1.80 -24.70 5.19
CA MET A 460 0.41 -24.59 5.60
C MET A 460 0.27 -24.73 7.12
N ASN A 461 -0.66 -23.98 7.68
CA ASN A 461 -1.09 -24.05 9.07
C ASN A 461 -2.50 -24.64 9.13
N PHE A 462 -2.80 -25.49 10.10
CA PHE A 462 -4.10 -26.12 10.26
C PHE A 462 -4.81 -25.51 11.46
N ARG A 463 -6.06 -25.10 11.28
CA ARG A 463 -6.87 -24.45 12.31
C ARG A 463 -8.18 -25.21 12.50
N ALA A 464 -8.31 -25.91 13.61
CA ALA A 464 -9.52 -26.62 13.98
C ALA A 464 -10.55 -25.64 14.58
N VAL A 465 -11.77 -25.64 14.06
CA VAL A 465 -12.86 -24.76 14.51
C VAL A 465 -14.08 -25.52 15.00
N ASP A 466 -14.75 -25.00 16.02
CA ASP A 466 -16.04 -25.53 16.49
C ASP A 466 -17.21 -25.13 15.56
N GLU A 467 -18.41 -25.62 15.85
CA GLU A 467 -19.65 -25.29 15.12
C GLU A 467 -19.98 -23.78 15.09
N ARG A 468 -19.38 -22.99 15.99
CA ARG A 468 -19.56 -21.52 16.07
C ARG A 468 -18.42 -20.76 15.39
N GLY A 469 -17.47 -21.46 14.76
CA GLY A 469 -16.30 -20.88 14.11
C GLY A 469 -15.18 -20.45 15.07
N ARG A 470 -15.24 -20.82 16.35
CA ARG A 470 -14.19 -20.49 17.34
C ARG A 470 -13.04 -21.48 17.22
N VAL A 471 -11.82 -20.97 17.41
CA VAL A 471 -10.61 -21.79 17.35
C VAL A 471 -10.55 -22.72 18.54
N VAL A 472 -10.41 -24.00 18.23
CA VAL A 472 -10.26 -25.08 19.20
C VAL A 472 -8.79 -25.43 19.39
N GLY A 473 -8.04 -25.43 18.30
CA GLY A 473 -6.59 -25.64 18.27
C GLY A 473 -6.03 -25.25 16.90
N SER A 474 -4.71 -25.06 16.83
CA SER A 474 -4.02 -24.76 15.59
C SER A 474 -2.57 -25.24 15.63
N GLY A 475 -2.05 -25.70 14.50
CA GLY A 475 -0.66 -26.14 14.38
C GLY A 475 -0.26 -26.40 12.92
N ARG A 476 1.05 -26.50 12.66
CA ARG A 476 1.61 -26.79 11.33
C ARG A 476 1.79 -28.28 11.04
N ASP A 477 1.46 -29.12 12.01
CA ASP A 477 1.48 -30.58 11.89
C ASP A 477 0.06 -31.10 12.12
N LEU A 478 -0.55 -31.63 11.06
CA LEU A 478 -1.92 -32.13 11.11
C LEU A 478 -2.04 -33.35 12.02
N THR A 479 -1.03 -34.22 12.04
CA THR A 479 -1.07 -35.48 12.81
C THR A 479 -1.01 -35.20 14.32
N VAL A 480 -0.17 -34.25 14.74
CA VAL A 480 -0.13 -33.76 16.12
C VAL A 480 -1.48 -33.15 16.50
N LEU A 481 -2.03 -32.27 15.66
CA LEU A 481 -3.33 -31.64 15.91
C LEU A 481 -4.48 -32.66 15.99
N GLN A 482 -4.47 -33.70 15.16
CA GLN A 482 -5.44 -34.80 15.18
C GLN A 482 -5.36 -35.59 16.48
N SER A 483 -4.16 -35.91 16.96
CA SER A 483 -3.97 -36.63 18.22
C SER A 483 -4.44 -35.82 19.44
N GLU A 484 -4.09 -34.53 19.51
CA GLU A 484 -4.46 -33.64 20.62
C GLU A 484 -5.98 -33.39 20.70
N LEU A 485 -6.66 -33.38 19.55
CA LEU A 485 -8.09 -33.08 19.45
C LEU A 485 -8.96 -34.32 19.19
N ALA A 486 -8.43 -35.53 19.34
CA ALA A 486 -9.14 -36.78 19.04
C ALA A 486 -10.48 -36.90 19.78
N ASP A 487 -10.48 -36.77 21.12
CA ASP A 487 -11.70 -36.89 21.93
C ASP A 487 -12.74 -35.80 21.60
N ARG A 488 -12.27 -34.58 21.34
CA ARG A 488 -13.13 -33.45 20.99
C ARG A 488 -13.73 -33.61 19.61
N SER A 489 -12.98 -34.18 18.67
CA SER A 489 -13.45 -34.51 17.31
C SER A 489 -14.49 -35.62 17.36
N ARG A 490 -14.25 -36.71 18.10
CA ARG A 490 -15.25 -37.77 18.35
C ARG A 490 -16.58 -37.21 18.85
N ALA A 491 -16.54 -36.38 19.90
CA ALA A 491 -17.73 -35.74 20.44
C ALA A 491 -18.43 -34.82 19.41
N SER A 492 -17.67 -34.20 18.50
CA SER A 492 -18.23 -33.35 17.44
C SER A 492 -18.86 -34.15 16.30
N VAL A 493 -18.29 -35.29 15.92
CA VAL A 493 -18.86 -36.24 14.94
C VAL A 493 -20.17 -36.78 15.46
N ALA A 494 -20.19 -37.29 16.69
CA ALA A 494 -21.39 -37.81 17.36
C ALA A 494 -22.54 -36.79 17.36
N ARG A 495 -22.29 -35.55 17.79
CA ARG A 495 -23.29 -34.47 17.76
C ARG A 495 -23.79 -34.13 16.35
N SER A 496 -22.92 -34.21 15.35
CA SER A 496 -23.28 -33.88 13.96
C SER A 496 -24.19 -34.94 13.36
N ILE A 497 -23.93 -36.21 13.67
CA ILE A 497 -24.73 -37.36 13.25
C ILE A 497 -26.11 -37.34 13.94
N GLU A 498 -26.16 -37.04 15.24
CA GLU A 498 -27.42 -36.92 16.00
C GLU A 498 -28.32 -35.79 15.53
N ARG A 499 -27.74 -34.63 15.13
CA ARG A 499 -28.52 -33.47 14.67
C ARG A 499 -29.19 -33.71 13.31
N GLY A 500 -28.68 -34.67 12.52
CA GLY A 500 -29.13 -34.91 11.16
C GLY A 500 -28.70 -33.80 10.17
N PRO A 501 -29.03 -33.93 8.87
CA PRO A 501 -28.60 -32.97 7.86
C PRO A 501 -29.22 -31.58 8.10
N GLU A 502 -28.39 -30.56 8.30
CA GLU A 502 -28.88 -29.18 8.29
C GLU A 502 -29.37 -28.80 6.88
N PRO A 503 -30.54 -28.13 6.74
CA PRO A 503 -30.96 -27.60 5.46
C PRO A 503 -29.94 -26.55 5.02
N ALA A 504 -29.26 -26.83 3.91
CA ALA A 504 -28.31 -25.91 3.30
C ALA A 504 -28.97 -24.53 3.13
N ARG A 505 -28.50 -23.53 3.89
CA ARG A 505 -28.90 -22.13 3.66
C ARG A 505 -28.44 -21.76 2.25
N ALA A 506 -29.40 -21.63 1.34
CA ALA A 506 -29.18 -21.22 -0.03
C ALA A 506 -28.49 -19.84 -0.07
N GLY A 507 -27.18 -19.84 -0.29
CA GLY A 507 -26.47 -18.69 -0.81
C GLY A 507 -27.00 -18.39 -2.20
N ARG A 508 -27.44 -17.16 -2.45
CA ARG A 508 -27.84 -16.68 -3.77
C ARG A 508 -26.62 -16.64 -4.70
N GLY A 509 -26.32 -17.76 -5.33
CA GLY A 509 -25.42 -17.89 -6.48
C GLY A 509 -26.16 -18.63 -7.58
N ARG A 510 -26.43 -17.95 -8.71
CA ARG A 510 -26.98 -18.58 -9.91
C ARG A 510 -25.87 -19.37 -10.60
N GLY A 511 -26.08 -20.68 -10.77
CA GLY A 511 -25.34 -21.48 -11.73
C GLY A 511 -24.89 -22.83 -11.18
N ALA A 512 -25.71 -23.86 -11.42
CA ALA A 512 -25.38 -25.26 -11.67
C ALA A 512 -26.56 -26.14 -11.23
N ALA A 513 -27.49 -26.35 -12.15
CA ALA A 513 -28.47 -27.42 -12.04
C ALA A 513 -27.81 -28.75 -12.43
N ALA A 514 -28.27 -29.82 -11.79
CA ALA A 514 -28.07 -31.24 -12.14
C ALA A 514 -26.76 -31.91 -11.69
N VAL A 515 -26.76 -32.47 -10.48
CA VAL A 515 -26.81 -33.94 -10.25
C VAL A 515 -27.37 -34.20 -8.85
N ALA A 516 -28.70 -34.26 -8.74
CA ALA A 516 -29.37 -34.82 -7.57
C ALA A 516 -29.55 -36.32 -7.83
N ALA A 517 -28.49 -37.10 -7.62
CA ALA A 517 -28.59 -38.55 -7.53
C ALA A 517 -28.87 -38.93 -6.07
N ALA A 518 -29.84 -39.84 -5.91
CA ALA A 518 -30.46 -40.24 -4.67
C ALA A 518 -29.46 -40.70 -3.60
N ALA A 519 -29.47 -40.05 -2.45
CA ALA A 519 -28.98 -40.62 -1.20
C ALA A 519 -30.17 -40.68 -0.24
N SER A 520 -30.59 -41.89 0.10
CA SER A 520 -31.61 -42.18 1.10
C SER A 520 -31.26 -41.49 2.43
N PRO A 521 -32.24 -41.01 3.20
CA PRO A 521 -31.96 -40.49 4.55
C PRO A 521 -31.35 -41.62 5.38
N ALA A 522 -30.12 -41.45 5.82
CA ALA A 522 -29.48 -42.37 6.74
C ALA A 522 -30.32 -42.45 8.04
N PRO A 523 -30.57 -43.65 8.60
CA PRO A 523 -31.23 -43.77 9.88
C PRO A 523 -30.34 -43.12 10.95
N ALA A 524 -30.89 -42.16 11.68
CA ALA A 524 -30.22 -41.62 12.86
C ALA A 524 -30.08 -42.75 13.89
N LEU A 525 -28.89 -43.28 14.05
CA LEU A 525 -28.59 -44.29 15.08
C LEU A 525 -28.47 -43.57 16.42
N ALA A 526 -29.45 -43.74 17.30
CA ALA A 526 -29.42 -43.16 18.63
C ALA A 526 -28.36 -43.85 19.49
N GLN A 527 -27.47 -43.07 20.10
CA GLN A 527 -26.53 -43.58 21.09
C GLN A 527 -27.29 -44.19 22.27
N ARG A 528 -26.82 -45.31 22.80
CA ARG A 528 -27.54 -46.06 23.84
C ARG A 528 -26.58 -46.74 24.80
N ASP A 529 -26.70 -46.42 26.08
CA ASP A 529 -25.93 -47.03 27.17
C ASP A 529 -26.67 -48.22 27.80
N GLY A 530 -25.99 -48.97 28.67
CA GLY A 530 -26.63 -49.98 29.51
C GLY A 530 -27.02 -51.28 28.81
N ILE A 531 -26.44 -51.56 27.64
CA ILE A 531 -26.75 -52.76 26.85
C ILE A 531 -26.09 -53.97 27.51
N THR A 532 -26.89 -54.96 27.92
CA THR A 532 -26.40 -56.19 28.56
C THR A 532 -26.63 -57.45 27.72
N ALA A 533 -27.41 -57.34 26.65
CA ALA A 533 -27.69 -58.42 25.70
C ALA A 533 -27.84 -57.83 24.29
N TRP A 534 -27.60 -58.65 23.24
CA TRP A 534 -27.69 -58.18 21.86
C TRP A 534 -29.14 -58.02 21.40
N ASP A 535 -29.57 -56.78 21.19
CA ASP A 535 -30.91 -56.36 20.70
C ASP A 535 -30.82 -55.24 19.64
N LEU A 536 -29.62 -55.00 19.10
CA LEU A 536 -29.32 -53.85 18.24
C LEU A 536 -29.60 -54.06 16.73
N GLY A 537 -29.91 -55.29 16.31
CA GLY A 537 -30.07 -55.62 14.88
C GLY A 537 -28.75 -55.53 14.11
N GLU A 538 -28.82 -55.24 12.81
CA GLU A 538 -27.64 -54.97 11.98
C GLU A 538 -27.22 -53.49 12.12
N LEU A 539 -25.98 -53.26 12.54
CA LEU A 539 -25.40 -51.93 12.63
C LEU A 539 -24.81 -51.52 11.27
N PRO A 540 -25.10 -50.30 10.77
CA PRO A 540 -24.47 -49.82 9.54
C PRO A 540 -22.97 -49.63 9.75
N GLU A 541 -22.16 -49.95 8.73
CA GLU A 541 -20.70 -49.77 8.80
C GLU A 541 -20.29 -48.30 8.87
N VAL A 542 -21.05 -47.41 8.21
CA VAL A 542 -20.76 -45.98 8.12
C VAL A 542 -22.05 -45.18 8.18
N LEU A 543 -22.02 -44.06 8.91
CA LEU A 543 -23.07 -43.06 8.98
C LEU A 543 -22.56 -41.74 8.37
N ASP A 544 -23.15 -41.33 7.24
CA ASP A 544 -22.77 -40.09 6.55
C ASP A 544 -23.77 -38.97 6.85
N THR A 545 -23.27 -37.80 7.23
CA THR A 545 -24.07 -36.58 7.40
C THR A 545 -23.40 -35.39 6.72
N ARG A 546 -24.15 -34.62 5.92
CA ARG A 546 -23.62 -33.40 5.29
C ARG A 546 -23.57 -32.26 6.30
N VAL A 547 -22.43 -31.60 6.39
CA VAL A 547 -22.21 -30.39 7.21
C VAL A 547 -21.55 -29.30 6.38
N ALA A 548 -21.41 -28.10 6.98
CA ALA A 548 -20.59 -27.05 6.39
C ALA A 548 -19.13 -27.54 6.21
N GLY A 549 -18.69 -27.62 4.95
CA GLY A 549 -17.33 -28.03 4.60
C GLY A 549 -17.19 -29.47 4.08
N GLY A 550 -18.25 -30.29 4.08
CA GLY A 550 -18.20 -31.62 3.48
C GLY A 550 -19.11 -32.65 4.12
N VAL A 551 -18.75 -33.93 4.01
CA VAL A 551 -19.49 -35.05 4.60
C VAL A 551 -18.76 -35.49 5.86
N VAL A 552 -19.46 -35.47 7.00
CA VAL A 552 -19.01 -36.08 8.25
C VAL A 552 -19.37 -37.56 8.19
N ARG A 553 -18.36 -38.42 8.22
CA ARG A 553 -18.54 -39.87 8.42
C ARG A 553 -18.34 -40.24 9.89
N GLY A 554 -19.34 -40.87 10.48
CA GLY A 554 -19.28 -41.49 11.80
C GLY A 554 -19.33 -43.01 11.69
N TYR A 555 -18.65 -43.70 12.59
CA TYR A 555 -18.58 -45.16 12.59
C TYR A 555 -19.22 -45.70 13.88
N PRO A 556 -20.38 -46.37 13.80
CA PRO A 556 -20.99 -47.00 14.97
C PRO A 556 -20.05 -47.99 15.64
N ALA A 557 -19.96 -47.92 16.96
CA ALA A 557 -19.08 -48.74 17.76
C ALA A 557 -19.74 -49.21 19.06
N LEU A 558 -19.39 -50.43 19.50
CA LEU A 558 -19.79 -50.96 20.80
C LEU A 558 -18.69 -50.75 21.81
N VAL A 559 -18.89 -49.88 22.79
CA VAL A 559 -17.89 -49.51 23.80
C VAL A 559 -18.13 -50.29 25.08
N ASP A 560 -17.11 -51.00 25.58
CA ASP A 560 -17.15 -51.68 26.87
C ASP A 560 -17.22 -50.68 28.04
N GLN A 561 -18.23 -50.79 28.91
CA GLN A 561 -18.40 -50.02 30.15
C GLN A 561 -18.24 -50.89 31.41
N GLY A 562 -17.69 -52.10 31.28
CA GLY A 562 -17.42 -53.07 32.33
C GLY A 562 -18.65 -53.88 32.75
N LYS A 563 -19.76 -53.22 33.11
CA LYS A 563 -21.03 -53.88 33.50
C LYS A 563 -22.10 -53.86 32.41
N SER A 564 -21.84 -53.13 31.34
CA SER A 564 -22.71 -52.94 30.19
C SER A 564 -21.87 -52.56 28.99
N VAL A 565 -22.52 -52.48 27.83
CA VAL A 565 -21.95 -51.98 26.58
C VAL A 565 -22.75 -50.77 26.14
N ALA A 566 -22.10 -49.83 25.48
CA ALA A 566 -22.73 -48.66 24.89
C ALA A 566 -22.56 -48.63 23.38
N LEU A 567 -23.62 -48.25 22.68
CA LEU A 567 -23.57 -47.92 21.27
C LEU A 567 -23.21 -46.44 21.11
N GLN A 568 -22.02 -46.16 20.57
CA GLN A 568 -21.50 -44.81 20.36
C GLN A 568 -21.04 -44.64 18.91
N VAL A 569 -20.74 -43.39 18.52
CA VAL A 569 -20.22 -43.08 17.18
C VAL A 569 -18.78 -42.59 17.29
N GLU A 570 -17.87 -43.34 16.68
CA GLU A 570 -16.45 -43.03 16.61
C GLU A 570 -16.12 -42.17 15.38
N ALA A 571 -15.02 -41.41 15.47
CA ALA A 571 -14.55 -40.54 14.40
C ALA A 571 -13.76 -41.27 13.29
N THR A 572 -13.23 -42.47 13.59
CA THR A 572 -12.44 -43.29 12.65
C THR A 572 -12.90 -44.75 12.67
N ALA A 573 -12.75 -45.43 11.54
CA ALA A 573 -13.11 -46.84 11.40
C ALA A 573 -12.26 -47.75 12.30
N GLU A 574 -10.97 -47.46 12.45
CA GLU A 574 -10.04 -48.22 13.29
C GLU A 574 -10.44 -48.18 14.76
N ALA A 575 -10.79 -46.99 15.27
CA ALA A 575 -11.28 -46.83 16.64
C ALA A 575 -12.60 -47.57 16.85
N ALA A 576 -13.51 -47.50 15.88
CA ALA A 576 -14.78 -48.22 15.93
C ALA A 576 -14.60 -49.74 15.97
N LEU A 577 -13.71 -50.28 15.14
CA LEU A 577 -13.40 -51.71 15.10
C LEU A 577 -12.77 -52.19 16.41
N ALA A 578 -11.80 -51.43 16.94
CA ALA A 578 -11.15 -51.75 18.21
C ALA A 578 -12.15 -51.73 19.38
N ALA A 579 -12.94 -50.66 19.50
CA ALA A 579 -13.97 -50.57 20.53
C ALA A 579 -14.99 -51.69 20.38
N THR A 580 -15.53 -51.89 19.18
CA THR A 580 -16.56 -52.92 18.91
C THR A 580 -16.09 -54.31 19.27
N ARG A 581 -14.82 -54.64 19.01
CA ARG A 581 -14.23 -55.91 19.43
C ARG A 581 -14.35 -56.11 20.95
N ASP A 582 -13.99 -55.11 21.73
CA ASP A 582 -14.04 -55.15 23.19
C ASP A 582 -15.50 -55.14 23.70
N GLY A 583 -16.38 -54.36 23.08
CA GLY A 583 -17.81 -54.36 23.38
C GLY A 583 -18.50 -55.70 23.09
N VAL A 584 -18.18 -56.35 21.95
CA VAL A 584 -18.71 -57.68 21.63
C VAL A 584 -18.21 -58.71 22.65
N LEU A 585 -16.92 -58.68 23.01
CA LEU A 585 -16.37 -59.54 24.07
C LEU A 585 -17.15 -59.36 25.38
N ARG A 586 -17.42 -58.11 25.78
CA ARG A 586 -18.20 -57.81 26.98
C ARG A 586 -19.63 -58.34 26.90
N LEU A 587 -20.33 -58.18 25.78
CA LEU A 587 -21.70 -58.73 25.62
C LEU A 587 -21.72 -60.25 25.75
N VAL A 588 -20.72 -60.93 25.17
CA VAL A 588 -20.56 -62.38 25.31
C VAL A 588 -20.33 -62.75 26.77
N LEU A 589 -19.44 -62.04 27.47
CA LEU A 589 -19.22 -62.26 28.90
C LEU A 589 -20.49 -62.01 29.74
N LEU A 590 -21.26 -60.96 29.46
CA LEU A 590 -22.51 -60.69 30.20
C LEU A 590 -23.60 -61.77 29.95
N GLY A 591 -23.60 -62.38 28.77
CA GLY A 591 -24.53 -63.46 28.42
C GLY A 591 -24.20 -64.83 29.00
N ILE A 592 -22.95 -65.05 29.44
CA ILE A 592 -22.50 -66.31 30.02
C ILE A 592 -22.66 -66.26 31.55
N PRO A 593 -23.19 -67.29 32.22
CA PRO A 593 -23.19 -67.36 33.68
C PRO A 593 -21.76 -67.44 34.24
N SER A 594 -21.46 -66.70 35.30
CA SER A 594 -20.13 -66.78 35.93
C SER A 594 -19.92 -68.17 36.56
N PRO A 595 -18.78 -68.84 36.28
CA PRO A 595 -18.41 -70.07 36.98
C PRO A 595 -17.89 -69.81 38.39
N ALA A 596 -17.72 -68.55 38.82
CA ALA A 596 -17.03 -68.20 40.07
C ALA A 596 -17.65 -68.86 41.30
N SER A 597 -18.98 -68.89 41.42
CA SER A 597 -19.65 -69.57 42.55
C SER A 597 -19.41 -71.07 42.53
N TYR A 598 -19.44 -71.70 41.34
CA TYR A 598 -19.21 -73.14 41.20
C TYR A 598 -17.75 -73.47 41.55
N VAL A 599 -16.80 -72.75 40.99
CA VAL A 599 -15.36 -72.95 41.25
C VAL A 599 -15.05 -72.74 42.73
N GLN A 600 -15.56 -71.67 43.36
CA GLN A 600 -15.34 -71.42 44.80
C GLN A 600 -15.86 -72.51 45.72
N GLN A 601 -16.98 -73.14 45.37
CA GLN A 601 -17.56 -74.25 46.14
C GLN A 601 -16.73 -75.53 46.03
N HIS A 602 -16.03 -75.72 44.90
CA HIS A 602 -15.27 -76.95 44.61
C HIS A 602 -13.76 -76.83 44.89
N LEU A 603 -13.27 -75.66 45.28
CA LEU A 603 -11.89 -75.48 45.74
C LEU A 603 -11.67 -76.16 47.11
N THR A 604 -10.59 -76.93 47.22
CA THR A 604 -10.13 -77.55 48.47
C THR A 604 -9.55 -76.53 49.43
N SER A 605 -9.46 -76.86 50.73
CA SER A 605 -8.90 -75.95 51.74
C SER A 605 -7.45 -75.52 51.44
N PRO A 606 -6.53 -76.40 50.99
CA PRO A 606 -5.19 -75.99 50.58
C PRO A 606 -5.18 -75.02 49.40
N GLU A 607 -6.04 -75.22 48.41
CA GLU A 607 -6.13 -74.33 47.23
C GLU A 607 -6.68 -72.96 47.61
N LYS A 608 -7.69 -72.88 48.49
CA LYS A 608 -8.20 -71.61 49.02
C LYS A 608 -7.13 -70.81 49.76
N LEU A 609 -6.28 -71.49 50.54
CA LEU A 609 -5.13 -70.89 51.24
C LEU A 609 -4.05 -70.40 50.26
N ALA A 610 -3.77 -71.16 49.20
CA ALA A 610 -2.83 -70.75 48.15
C ALA A 610 -3.32 -69.52 47.38
N LEU A 611 -4.63 -69.44 47.08
CA LEU A 611 -5.24 -68.32 46.38
C LEU A 611 -5.32 -67.05 47.24
N ALA A 612 -5.34 -67.17 48.57
CA ALA A 612 -5.24 -66.03 49.49
C ALA A 612 -3.89 -65.31 49.43
N ALA A 613 -2.84 -65.96 48.90
CA ALA A 613 -1.54 -65.36 48.63
C ALA A 613 -1.42 -64.74 47.23
N SER A 614 -2.50 -64.77 46.43
CA SER A 614 -2.52 -64.19 45.08
C SER A 614 -2.55 -62.65 45.12
N PRO A 615 -2.13 -61.96 44.04
CA PRO A 615 -2.19 -60.49 43.96
C PRO A 615 -3.63 -59.95 43.81
N TYR A 616 -4.65 -60.82 43.71
CA TYR A 616 -6.03 -60.41 43.53
C TYR A 616 -6.72 -60.14 44.88
N PRO A 617 -7.60 -59.12 44.96
CA PRO A 617 -8.28 -58.76 46.20
C PRO A 617 -9.27 -59.83 46.69
N THR A 618 -9.78 -60.68 45.79
CA THR A 618 -10.65 -61.81 46.13
C THR A 618 -10.45 -62.96 45.15
N VAL A 619 -10.77 -64.19 45.59
CA VAL A 619 -10.82 -65.36 44.70
C VAL A 619 -11.83 -65.17 43.56
N ALA A 620 -12.93 -64.43 43.82
CA ALA A 620 -13.89 -64.06 42.79
C ALA A 620 -13.25 -63.20 41.69
N ALA A 621 -12.47 -62.19 42.07
CA ALA A 621 -11.82 -61.29 41.12
C ALA A 621 -10.81 -62.03 40.22
N LEU A 622 -10.07 -62.99 40.78
CA LEU A 622 -9.19 -63.85 39.99
C LEU A 622 -9.97 -64.71 38.99
N ILE A 623 -11.07 -65.33 39.43
CA ILE A 623 -11.87 -66.19 38.55
C ILE A 623 -12.55 -65.37 37.44
N GLU A 624 -12.99 -64.15 37.73
CA GLU A 624 -13.53 -63.24 36.71
C GLU A 624 -12.46 -62.70 35.75
N ASP A 625 -11.20 -62.60 36.17
CA ASP A 625 -10.09 -62.18 35.29
C ASP A 625 -9.62 -63.32 34.38
N ALA A 626 -9.69 -64.57 34.86
CA ALA A 626 -9.37 -65.76 34.06
C ALA A 626 -10.45 -66.14 33.05
N ARG A 627 -11.58 -65.44 33.06
CA ARG A 627 -12.77 -65.69 32.27
C ARG A 627 -12.84 -64.74 31.08
#